data_AF-A0A936MTM3-F1
#
_entry.id   AF-A0A936MTM3-F1
#
_cell.length_a   1.000
_cell.length_b   1.000
_cell.length_c   1.000
_cell.angle_alpha   90.00
_cell.angle_beta   90.00
_cell.angle_gamma   90.00
#
_symmetry.space_group_name_H-M   'P 1'
#
loop_
_entity.id
_entity.type
_entity.pdbx_description
1 polymer ?
#
loop_
_entity_poly.entity_id
_entity_poly.type
_entity_poly.pdbx_seq_one_letter_code
_entity_poly.pdbx_strand_id
1 'polypeptide(L)'
;MLRYVWAWAKNWEPVEQEDRELSFAHAEDARPHIEAHLRVAYQLVRCLRGRTRGNATTLSDRDFDEAKFEASLREKNLPFVTSYFHAVRLELAVLFGDYDLAVRVLEEADRYVDVAVAQYFATGVIFRGAFLAAVQSGQGSRDERAKWLADYERREAKLLALAESCPQNFRHRLDLVRAERARVEGRDIEALNLSMRPSRGCSEWVCQG
;
A
#
# COMPACT_ATOMS: atom_id res chain seq x y z
N MET A 1 -12.12 28.92 11.23
CA MET A 1 -11.62 27.62 10.73
C MET A 1 -10.96 26.79 11.84
N LEU A 2 -10.23 27.38 12.80
CA LEU A 2 -9.57 26.65 13.91
C LEU A 2 -10.51 26.11 15.01
N ARG A 3 -11.77 26.55 15.08
CA ARG A 3 -12.76 26.05 16.06
C ARG A 3 -13.34 24.67 15.74
N TYR A 4 -13.34 24.26 14.46
CA TYR A 4 -13.89 22.96 14.05
C TYR A 4 -12.91 21.80 14.27
N VAL A 5 -11.61 22.05 14.12
CA VAL A 5 -10.56 21.05 14.35
C VAL A 5 -10.46 20.67 15.82
N TRP A 6 -10.61 21.65 16.72
CA TRP A 6 -10.56 21.43 18.17
C TRP A 6 -11.81 20.73 18.74
N ALA A 7 -12.98 20.91 18.13
CA ALA A 7 -14.19 20.19 18.50
C ALA A 7 -14.10 18.70 18.11
N TRP A 8 -13.39 18.39 17.02
CA TRP A 8 -13.17 17.01 16.55
C TRP A 8 -12.18 16.24 17.42
N ALA A 9 -11.12 16.90 17.91
CA ALA A 9 -10.11 16.28 18.77
C ALA A 9 -10.58 16.00 20.21
N LYS A 10 -11.55 16.77 20.74
CA LYS A 10 -12.09 16.55 22.10
C LYS A 10 -13.11 15.41 22.21
N ASN A 11 -13.70 14.98 21.10
CA ASN A 11 -14.70 13.92 21.05
C ASN A 11 -14.15 12.61 20.43
N TRP A 12 -12.83 12.46 20.38
CA TRP A 12 -12.20 11.21 19.94
C TRP A 12 -12.32 10.15 21.04
N GLU A 13 -13.47 9.46 21.09
CA GLU A 13 -13.60 8.19 21.80
C GLU A 13 -12.82 7.11 21.04
N PRO A 14 -12.19 6.14 21.73
CA PRO A 14 -11.54 5.02 21.06
C PRO A 14 -12.58 4.32 20.19
N VAL A 15 -12.26 4.09 18.91
CA VAL A 15 -13.05 3.27 17.98
C VAL A 15 -12.97 1.80 18.41
N GLU A 16 -13.49 1.50 19.60
CA GLU A 16 -13.64 0.19 20.19
C GLU A 16 -15.13 -0.19 20.30
N GLN A 17 -16.04 0.78 20.40
CA GLN A 17 -17.48 0.53 20.54
C GLN A 17 -18.27 0.51 19.22
N GLU A 18 -17.76 1.10 18.13
CA GLU A 18 -18.51 1.23 16.85
C GLU A 18 -18.32 0.08 15.86
N ASP A 19 -17.50 -0.93 16.16
CA ASP A 19 -17.27 -2.07 15.26
C ASP A 19 -18.55 -2.90 14.98
N ARG A 20 -19.62 -2.69 15.74
CA ARG A 20 -20.89 -3.42 15.60
C ARG A 20 -21.88 -2.83 14.58
N GLU A 21 -21.67 -1.59 14.11
CA GLU A 21 -22.71 -0.87 13.37
C GLU A 21 -22.30 -0.30 12.01
N LEU A 22 -21.19 -0.74 11.41
CA LEU A 22 -21.02 -0.60 9.96
C LEU A 22 -21.89 -1.64 9.26
N SER A 23 -23.21 -1.44 9.33
CA SER A 23 -24.20 -2.12 8.51
C SER A 23 -24.03 -1.62 7.07
N PHE A 24 -23.17 -2.31 6.32
CA PHE A 24 -23.11 -2.15 4.86
C PHE A 24 -24.42 -2.64 4.19
N ALA A 25 -25.31 -3.30 4.93
CA ALA A 25 -26.57 -3.89 4.47
C ALA A 25 -27.64 -2.88 4.02
N HIS A 26 -27.43 -1.57 4.18
CA HIS A 26 -28.40 -0.54 3.77
C HIS A 26 -28.11 0.08 2.40
N ALA A 27 -27.09 -0.40 1.69
CA ALA A 27 -26.66 0.14 0.39
C ALA A 27 -26.75 -0.84 -0.77
N GLU A 28 -27.29 -2.05 -0.55
CA GLU A 28 -27.24 -3.18 -1.50
C GLU A 28 -27.79 -2.84 -2.90
N ASP A 29 -28.71 -1.86 -3.03
CA ASP A 29 -29.34 -1.54 -4.32
C ASP A 29 -28.86 -0.26 -5.02
N ALA A 30 -28.10 0.63 -4.35
CA ALA A 30 -27.82 1.95 -4.94
C ALA A 30 -26.40 2.11 -5.52
N ARG A 31 -25.35 1.62 -4.83
CA ARG A 31 -23.94 1.93 -5.19
C ARG A 31 -22.96 0.82 -4.76
N PRO A 32 -22.95 -0.35 -5.44
CA PRO A 32 -22.15 -1.52 -5.04
C PRO A 32 -20.64 -1.25 -5.02
N HIS A 33 -20.15 -0.32 -5.84
CA HIS A 33 -18.72 0.04 -5.86
C HIS A 33 -18.26 0.80 -4.61
N ILE A 34 -19.12 1.66 -4.03
CA ILE A 34 -18.77 2.41 -2.81
C ILE A 34 -18.71 1.46 -1.62
N GLU A 35 -19.72 0.61 -1.47
CA GLU A 35 -19.77 -0.36 -0.40
C GLU A 35 -18.55 -1.28 -0.44
N ALA A 36 -18.24 -1.83 -1.62
CA ALA A 36 -17.08 -2.68 -1.82
C ALA A 36 -15.76 -1.95 -1.52
N HIS A 37 -15.61 -0.68 -1.94
CA HIS A 37 -14.43 0.11 -1.62
C HIS A 37 -14.26 0.34 -0.11
N LEU A 38 -15.34 0.75 0.58
CA LEU A 38 -15.33 0.94 2.03
C LEU A 38 -15.06 -0.38 2.77
N ARG A 39 -15.56 -1.50 2.26
CA ARG A 39 -15.30 -2.82 2.82
C ARG A 39 -13.81 -3.15 2.79
N VAL A 40 -13.11 -2.89 1.68
CA VAL A 40 -11.65 -3.10 1.58
C VAL A 40 -10.92 -2.22 2.60
N ALA A 41 -11.27 -0.93 2.69
CA ALA A 41 -10.64 -0.01 3.64
C ALA A 41 -10.87 -0.44 5.10
N TYR A 42 -12.08 -0.90 5.43
CA TYR A 42 -12.42 -1.43 6.74
C TYR A 42 -11.58 -2.66 7.11
N GLN A 43 -11.48 -3.63 6.19
CA GLN A 43 -10.67 -4.83 6.42
C GLN A 43 -9.17 -4.51 6.52
N LEU A 44 -8.67 -3.52 5.78
CA LEU A 44 -7.30 -3.04 5.94
C LEU A 44 -7.05 -2.55 7.37
N VAL A 45 -7.94 -1.70 7.91
CA VAL A 45 -7.82 -1.20 9.29
C VAL A 45 -7.90 -2.35 10.30
N ARG A 46 -8.81 -3.31 10.11
CA ARG A 46 -8.87 -4.50 10.97
C ARG A 46 -7.58 -5.32 10.91
N CYS A 47 -7.02 -5.51 9.72
CA CYS A 47 -5.78 -6.25 9.51
C CYS A 47 -4.60 -5.59 10.23
N LEU A 48 -4.42 -4.28 10.05
CA LEU A 48 -3.37 -3.50 10.72
C LEU A 48 -3.54 -3.45 12.25
N ARG A 49 -4.77 -3.65 12.76
CA ARG A 49 -5.07 -3.80 14.20
C ARG A 49 -4.92 -5.23 14.71
N GLY A 50 -4.47 -6.18 13.87
CA GLY A 50 -4.36 -7.59 14.25
C GLY A 50 -5.72 -8.28 14.47
N ARG A 51 -6.80 -7.77 13.85
CA ARG A 51 -8.17 -8.28 14.01
C ARG A 51 -8.63 -9.18 12.84
N THR A 52 -7.75 -9.49 11.90
CA THR A 52 -7.97 -10.50 10.83
C THR A 52 -7.24 -11.81 11.17
N ARG A 53 -7.49 -12.87 10.40
CA ARG A 53 -6.85 -14.18 10.61
C ARG A 53 -5.37 -14.11 10.20
N GLY A 54 -4.55 -14.99 10.77
CA GLY A 54 -3.17 -15.22 10.31
C GLY A 54 -2.19 -14.07 10.62
N ASN A 55 -1.14 -13.95 9.79
CA ASN A 55 0.05 -13.12 10.04
C ASN A 55 -0.09 -11.67 9.52
N ALA A 56 -1.28 -11.07 9.65
CA ALA A 56 -1.55 -9.70 9.19
C ALA A 56 -1.33 -9.43 7.68
N THR A 57 -1.32 -10.48 6.85
CA THR A 57 -1.23 -10.38 5.37
C THR A 57 -2.52 -10.77 4.65
N THR A 58 -3.55 -11.20 5.38
CA THR A 58 -4.88 -11.49 4.85
C THR A 58 -5.93 -10.54 5.41
N LEU A 59 -6.85 -10.15 4.54
CA LEU A 59 -8.06 -9.39 4.89
C LEU A 59 -9.17 -10.28 5.44
N SER A 60 -9.01 -11.61 5.37
CA SER A 60 -10.02 -12.56 5.82
C SER A 60 -10.13 -12.59 7.34
N ASP A 61 -11.36 -12.64 7.84
CA ASP A 61 -11.66 -12.85 9.26
C ASP A 61 -12.81 -13.86 9.43
N ARG A 62 -13.56 -13.78 10.55
CA ARG A 62 -14.71 -14.65 10.77
C ARG A 62 -15.85 -14.39 9.77
N ASP A 63 -16.08 -13.13 9.45
CA ASP A 63 -17.27 -12.65 8.76
C ASP A 63 -16.94 -12.17 7.32
N PHE A 64 -15.66 -12.04 6.97
CA PHE A 64 -15.15 -11.67 5.65
C PHE A 64 -14.19 -12.72 5.08
N ASP A 65 -14.40 -13.09 3.82
CA ASP A 65 -13.55 -14.01 3.05
C ASP A 65 -13.01 -13.27 1.83
N GLU A 66 -11.69 -13.02 1.80
CA GLU A 66 -11.08 -12.19 0.76
C GLU A 66 -11.17 -12.82 -0.64
N ALA A 67 -11.15 -14.15 -0.74
CA ALA A 67 -11.20 -14.86 -2.01
C ALA A 67 -12.62 -14.82 -2.60
N LYS A 68 -13.64 -15.01 -1.76
CA LYS A 68 -15.04 -14.81 -2.17
C LYS A 68 -15.32 -13.36 -2.55
N PHE A 69 -14.77 -12.42 -1.78
CA PHE A 69 -14.90 -11.00 -2.08
C PHE A 69 -14.26 -10.65 -3.43
N GLU A 70 -13.03 -11.09 -3.68
CA GLU A 70 -12.33 -10.90 -4.96
C GLU A 70 -13.14 -11.46 -6.13
N ALA A 71 -13.68 -12.68 -6.01
CA ALA A 71 -14.53 -13.28 -7.03
C ALA A 71 -15.77 -12.41 -7.31
N SER A 72 -16.41 -11.88 -6.26
CA SER A 72 -17.57 -10.99 -6.41
C SER A 72 -17.25 -9.68 -7.11
N LEU A 73 -16.03 -9.12 -6.92
CA LEU A 73 -15.61 -7.91 -7.63
C LEU A 73 -15.45 -8.17 -9.13
N ARG A 74 -14.94 -9.34 -9.51
CA ARG A 74 -14.82 -9.77 -10.91
C ARG A 74 -16.18 -10.00 -11.54
N GLU A 75 -17.08 -10.70 -10.84
CA GLU A 75 -18.45 -10.96 -11.29
C GLU A 75 -19.26 -9.67 -11.51
N LYS A 76 -19.18 -8.73 -10.55
CA LYS A 76 -19.84 -7.42 -10.63
C LYS A 76 -19.14 -6.43 -11.57
N ASN A 77 -18.03 -6.83 -12.19
CA ASN A 77 -17.19 -5.99 -13.06
C ASN A 77 -16.84 -4.63 -12.42
N LEU A 78 -16.18 -4.67 -11.25
CA LEU A 78 -15.80 -3.49 -10.47
C LEU A 78 -14.28 -3.21 -10.51
N PRO A 79 -13.68 -2.91 -11.68
CA PRO A 79 -12.23 -2.88 -11.85
C PRO A 79 -11.52 -1.84 -10.98
N PHE A 80 -12.17 -0.72 -10.68
CA PHE A 80 -11.64 0.29 -9.75
C PHE A 80 -11.45 -0.28 -8.33
N VAL A 81 -12.46 -1.00 -7.83
CA VAL A 81 -12.40 -1.60 -6.49
C VAL A 81 -11.44 -2.79 -6.48
N THR A 82 -11.39 -3.57 -7.56
CA THR A 82 -10.39 -4.64 -7.74
C THR A 82 -8.96 -4.08 -7.70
N SER A 83 -8.70 -2.96 -8.36
CA SER A 83 -7.42 -2.24 -8.30
C SER A 83 -7.05 -1.87 -6.86
N TYR A 84 -7.99 -1.27 -6.13
CA TYR A 84 -7.79 -0.90 -4.72
C TYR A 84 -7.53 -2.13 -3.83
N PHE A 85 -8.29 -3.20 -4.02
CA PHE A 85 -8.12 -4.45 -3.28
C PHE A 85 -6.71 -5.04 -3.46
N HIS A 86 -6.20 -5.13 -4.69
CA HIS A 86 -4.85 -5.63 -4.92
C HIS A 86 -3.77 -4.67 -4.42
N ALA A 87 -3.98 -3.35 -4.51
CA ALA A 87 -3.06 -2.37 -3.94
C ALA A 87 -2.94 -2.51 -2.40
N VAL A 88 -4.05 -2.77 -1.71
CA VAL A 88 -4.09 -3.01 -0.27
C VAL A 88 -3.42 -4.34 0.11
N ARG A 89 -3.66 -5.41 -0.66
CA ARG A 89 -2.99 -6.69 -0.42
C ARG A 89 -1.48 -6.60 -0.63
N LEU A 90 -1.04 -5.87 -1.66
CA LEU A 90 0.38 -5.61 -1.91
C LEU A 90 1.00 -4.80 -0.77
N GLU A 91 0.26 -3.82 -0.23
CA GLU A 91 0.66 -3.05 0.94
C GLU A 91 0.93 -3.93 2.16
N LEU A 92 -0.02 -4.79 2.51
CA LEU A 92 0.12 -5.70 3.65
C LEU A 92 1.26 -6.69 3.44
N ALA A 93 1.35 -7.29 2.26
CA ALA A 93 2.39 -8.28 1.94
C ALA A 93 3.81 -7.68 2.06
N VAL A 94 4.03 -6.48 1.51
CA VAL A 94 5.32 -5.80 1.62
C VAL A 94 5.59 -5.32 3.05
N LEU A 95 4.59 -4.79 3.75
CA LEU A 95 4.74 -4.29 5.12
C LEU A 95 5.13 -5.39 6.11
N PHE A 96 4.54 -6.57 5.98
CA PHE A 96 4.79 -7.72 6.87
C PHE A 96 5.85 -8.70 6.31
N GLY A 97 6.50 -8.37 5.19
CA GLY A 97 7.62 -9.12 4.64
C GLY A 97 7.27 -10.46 3.97
N ASP A 98 5.99 -10.70 3.65
CA ASP A 98 5.57 -11.86 2.86
C ASP A 98 5.79 -11.58 1.37
N TYR A 99 7.05 -11.65 0.95
CA TYR A 99 7.45 -11.30 -0.41
C TYR A 99 6.96 -12.31 -1.46
N ASP A 100 6.72 -13.56 -1.08
CA ASP A 100 6.12 -14.56 -1.97
C ASP A 100 4.67 -14.20 -2.32
N LEU A 101 3.90 -13.76 -1.33
CA LEU A 101 2.57 -13.19 -1.57
C LEU A 101 2.66 -11.88 -2.36
N ALA A 102 3.59 -11.00 -2.02
CA ALA A 102 3.76 -9.72 -2.69
C ALA A 102 4.00 -9.88 -4.20
N VAL A 103 4.80 -10.86 -4.62
CA VAL A 103 5.04 -11.16 -6.05
C VAL A 103 3.75 -11.53 -6.76
N ARG A 104 2.98 -12.47 -6.19
CA ARG A 104 1.70 -12.91 -6.78
C ARG A 104 0.67 -11.77 -6.86
N VAL A 105 0.60 -10.94 -5.82
CA VAL A 105 -0.37 -9.83 -5.76
C VAL A 105 0.06 -8.66 -6.65
N LEU A 106 1.36 -8.42 -6.81
CA LEU A 106 1.87 -7.37 -7.70
C LEU A 106 1.44 -7.61 -9.16
N GLU A 107 1.48 -8.87 -9.62
CA GLU A 107 1.02 -9.22 -10.96
C GLU A 107 -0.46 -8.86 -11.18
N GLU A 108 -1.32 -9.14 -10.19
CA GLU A 108 -2.73 -8.73 -10.27
C GLU A 108 -2.88 -7.21 -10.17
N ALA A 109 -2.12 -6.54 -9.29
CA ALA A 109 -2.17 -5.08 -9.14
C ALA A 109 -1.77 -4.34 -10.42
N ASP A 110 -0.73 -4.81 -11.13
CA ASP A 110 -0.27 -4.21 -12.38
C ASP A 110 -1.33 -4.30 -13.49
N ARG A 111 -2.17 -5.35 -13.51
CA ARG A 111 -3.27 -5.45 -14.50
C ARG A 111 -4.31 -4.35 -14.37
N TYR A 112 -4.45 -3.76 -13.17
CA TYR A 112 -5.47 -2.77 -12.87
C TYR A 112 -4.90 -1.38 -12.54
N VAL A 113 -3.58 -1.18 -12.64
CA VAL A 113 -2.94 0.09 -12.23
C VAL A 113 -3.40 1.26 -13.11
N ASP A 114 -3.61 1.02 -14.40
CA ASP A 114 -4.04 2.04 -15.37
C ASP A 114 -5.51 2.49 -15.16
N VAL A 115 -6.32 1.66 -14.49
CA VAL A 115 -7.69 2.03 -14.11
C VAL A 115 -7.68 3.08 -12.98
N ALA A 116 -6.58 3.19 -12.25
CA ALA A 116 -6.47 3.99 -11.03
C ALA A 116 -5.46 5.14 -11.13
N VAL A 117 -5.05 5.55 -12.33
CA VAL A 117 -3.95 6.54 -12.55
C VAL A 117 -4.09 7.83 -11.72
N ALA A 118 -5.31 8.32 -11.52
CA ALA A 118 -5.58 9.53 -10.75
C ALA A 118 -5.74 9.30 -9.23
N GLN A 119 -5.52 8.08 -8.74
CA GLN A 119 -5.72 7.70 -7.35
C GLN A 119 -4.39 7.56 -6.60
N TYR A 120 -4.40 7.92 -5.32
CA TYR A 120 -3.20 7.88 -4.48
C TYR A 120 -2.56 6.48 -4.42
N PHE A 121 -3.37 5.42 -4.42
CA PHE A 121 -2.90 4.05 -4.26
C PHE A 121 -2.18 3.52 -5.51
N ALA A 122 -2.41 4.06 -6.71
CA ALA A 122 -1.66 3.68 -7.91
C ALA A 122 -0.16 4.00 -7.77
N THR A 123 0.17 5.18 -7.22
CA THR A 123 1.57 5.52 -6.90
C THR A 123 2.15 4.64 -5.78
N GLY A 124 1.28 4.11 -4.90
CA GLY A 124 1.65 3.12 -3.89
C GLY A 124 2.05 1.78 -4.50
N VAL A 125 1.35 1.32 -5.54
CA VAL A 125 1.70 0.10 -6.30
C VAL A 125 3.04 0.27 -7.00
N ILE A 126 3.30 1.43 -7.63
CA ILE A 126 4.61 1.71 -8.26
C ILE A 126 5.73 1.63 -7.23
N PHE A 127 5.58 2.30 -6.09
CA PHE A 127 6.56 2.30 -5.00
C PHE A 127 6.82 0.89 -4.45
N ARG A 128 5.76 0.17 -4.09
CA ARG A 128 5.90 -1.18 -3.49
C ARG A 128 6.40 -2.21 -4.49
N GLY A 129 6.01 -2.09 -5.76
CA GLY A 129 6.59 -2.89 -6.83
C GLY A 129 8.08 -2.62 -7.01
N ALA A 130 8.52 -1.36 -6.97
CA ALA A 130 9.94 -1.01 -7.06
C ALA A 130 10.73 -1.57 -5.87
N PHE A 131 10.18 -1.46 -4.65
CA PHE A 131 10.77 -2.03 -3.45
C PHE A 131 10.90 -3.56 -3.56
N LEU A 132 9.82 -4.24 -3.95
CA LEU A 132 9.83 -5.69 -4.12
C LEU A 132 10.83 -6.14 -5.19
N ALA A 133 10.89 -5.44 -6.32
CA ALA A 133 11.86 -5.72 -7.37
C ALA A 133 13.31 -5.53 -6.89
N ALA A 134 13.57 -4.51 -6.06
CA ALA A 134 14.87 -4.34 -5.42
C ALA A 134 15.24 -5.56 -4.55
N VAL A 135 14.33 -6.00 -3.68
CA VAL A 135 14.52 -7.19 -2.83
C VAL A 135 14.80 -8.43 -3.68
N GLN A 136 13.96 -8.70 -4.68
CA GLN A 136 14.01 -9.94 -5.46
C GLN A 136 15.21 -9.99 -6.43
N SER A 137 15.72 -8.85 -6.87
CA SER A 137 16.96 -8.79 -7.67
C SER A 137 18.22 -9.28 -6.92
N GLY A 138 18.12 -9.48 -5.61
CA GLY A 138 19.15 -10.12 -4.77
C GLY A 138 18.99 -11.63 -4.61
N GLN A 139 17.89 -12.23 -5.07
CA GLN A 139 17.50 -13.60 -4.77
C GLN A 139 17.31 -14.43 -6.05
N GLY A 140 17.40 -15.76 -5.93
CA GLY A 140 17.17 -16.69 -7.05
C GLY A 140 18.32 -16.79 -8.05
N SER A 141 18.01 -17.34 -9.22
CA SER A 141 18.95 -17.56 -10.32
C SER A 141 19.40 -16.25 -10.98
N ARG A 142 20.48 -16.30 -11.77
CA ARG A 142 20.99 -15.13 -12.50
C ARG A 142 19.92 -14.50 -13.41
N ASP A 143 19.13 -15.32 -14.09
CA ASP A 143 18.12 -14.85 -15.03
C ASP A 143 16.92 -14.21 -14.31
N GLU A 144 16.50 -14.77 -13.16
CA GLU A 144 15.47 -14.17 -12.31
C GLU A 144 15.94 -12.83 -11.74
N ARG A 145 17.17 -12.76 -11.26
CA ARG A 145 17.77 -11.51 -10.76
C ARG A 145 17.82 -10.44 -11.83
N ALA A 146 18.19 -10.80 -13.06
CA ALA A 146 18.23 -9.86 -14.18
C ALA A 146 16.83 -9.35 -14.55
N LYS A 147 15.81 -10.21 -14.53
CA LYS A 147 14.41 -9.81 -14.75
C LYS A 147 13.93 -8.83 -13.67
N TRP A 148 14.20 -9.12 -12.40
CA TRP A 148 13.83 -8.24 -11.30
C TRP A 148 14.61 -6.92 -11.31
N LEU A 149 15.87 -6.93 -11.73
CA LEU A 149 16.64 -5.69 -11.89
C LEU A 149 16.04 -4.80 -12.99
N ALA A 150 15.68 -5.36 -14.15
CA ALA A 150 15.01 -4.60 -15.19
C ALA A 150 13.62 -4.08 -14.73
N ASP A 151 12.92 -4.84 -13.90
CA ASP A 151 11.67 -4.39 -13.28
C ASP A 151 11.88 -3.21 -12.33
N TYR A 152 12.89 -3.31 -11.47
CA TYR A 152 13.31 -2.27 -10.56
C TYR A 152 13.63 -0.98 -11.31
N GLU A 153 14.50 -1.01 -12.32
CA GLU A 153 14.91 0.16 -13.09
C GLU A 153 13.71 0.88 -13.72
N ARG A 154 12.77 0.11 -14.29
CA ARG A 154 11.56 0.67 -14.90
C ARG A 154 10.68 1.38 -13.89
N ARG A 155 10.49 0.81 -12.70
CA ARG A 155 9.63 1.41 -11.65
C ARG A 155 10.32 2.54 -10.91
N GLU A 156 11.62 2.43 -10.70
CA GLU A 156 12.46 3.48 -10.11
C GLU A 156 12.42 4.74 -10.97
N ALA A 157 12.51 4.63 -12.30
CA ALA A 157 12.38 5.76 -13.21
C ALA A 157 11.01 6.46 -13.08
N LYS A 158 9.90 5.70 -12.96
CA LYS A 158 8.57 6.26 -12.70
C LYS A 158 8.51 6.98 -11.36
N LEU A 159 9.11 6.40 -10.32
CA LEU A 159 9.13 6.98 -8.98
C LEU A 159 10.02 8.23 -8.90
N LEU A 160 11.10 8.27 -9.70
CA LEU A 160 11.95 9.44 -9.87
C LEU A 160 11.16 10.59 -10.50
N ALA A 161 10.44 10.36 -11.60
CA ALA A 161 9.60 11.39 -12.22
C ALA A 161 8.52 11.93 -11.25
N LEU A 162 7.93 11.06 -10.42
CA LEU A 162 7.04 11.49 -9.34
C LEU A 162 7.77 12.34 -8.28
N ALA A 163 8.97 11.95 -7.88
CA ALA A 163 9.77 12.70 -6.91
C ALA A 163 10.30 14.04 -7.44
N GLU A 164 10.53 14.16 -8.75
CA GLU A 164 10.89 15.44 -9.38
C GLU A 164 9.70 16.39 -9.46
N SER A 165 8.50 15.87 -9.74
CA SER A 165 7.27 16.67 -9.81
C SER A 165 6.74 17.09 -8.44
N CYS A 166 6.80 16.22 -7.44
CA CYS A 166 6.38 16.53 -6.07
C CYS A 166 7.28 15.86 -5.01
N PRO A 167 8.45 16.46 -4.73
CA PRO A 167 9.43 15.89 -3.80
C PRO A 167 8.87 15.60 -2.40
N GLN A 168 7.97 16.45 -1.91
CA GLN A 168 7.34 16.31 -0.58
C GLN A 168 6.59 14.98 -0.43
N ASN A 169 5.97 14.50 -1.52
CA ASN A 169 5.15 13.30 -1.49
C ASN A 169 5.93 12.02 -1.84
N PHE A 170 6.98 12.10 -2.66
CA PHE A 170 7.58 10.90 -3.25
C PHE A 170 9.08 10.73 -2.98
N ARG A 171 9.79 11.77 -2.51
CA ARG A 171 11.25 11.66 -2.30
C ARG A 171 11.61 10.56 -1.31
N HIS A 172 10.88 10.48 -0.19
CA HIS A 172 11.10 9.45 0.83
C HIS A 172 10.91 8.03 0.28
N ARG A 173 9.92 7.83 -0.61
CA ARG A 173 9.67 6.54 -1.26
C ARG A 173 10.82 6.16 -2.18
N LEU A 174 11.31 7.11 -2.97
CA LEU A 174 12.47 6.90 -3.84
C LEU A 174 13.74 6.57 -3.05
N ASP A 175 14.01 7.33 -1.99
CA ASP A 175 15.18 7.10 -1.13
C ASP A 175 15.11 5.71 -0.47
N LEU A 176 13.93 5.26 -0.01
CA LEU A 176 13.74 3.89 0.52
C LEU A 176 13.99 2.79 -0.52
N VAL A 177 13.47 2.95 -1.74
CA VAL A 177 13.68 1.97 -2.83
C VAL A 177 15.16 1.87 -3.19
N ARG A 178 15.86 3.01 -3.29
CA ARG A 178 17.31 3.04 -3.57
C ARG A 178 18.13 2.49 -2.41
N ALA A 179 17.70 2.74 -1.17
CA ALA A 179 18.33 2.16 0.02
C ALA A 179 18.30 0.62 -0.03
N GLU A 180 17.14 0.07 -0.35
CA GLU A 180 16.97 -1.39 -0.47
C GLU A 180 17.82 -1.98 -1.60
N ARG A 181 17.92 -1.28 -2.74
CA ARG A 181 18.82 -1.70 -3.82
C ARG A 181 20.29 -1.68 -3.38
N ALA A 182 20.73 -0.61 -2.71
CA ALA A 182 22.09 -0.52 -2.17
C ALA A 182 22.39 -1.63 -1.16
N ARG A 183 21.42 -1.96 -0.30
CA ARG A 183 21.53 -3.07 0.67
C ARG A 183 21.73 -4.41 -0.03
N VAL A 184 20.94 -4.70 -1.07
CA VAL A 184 21.06 -5.93 -1.87
C VAL A 184 22.41 -6.04 -2.58
N GLU A 185 23.03 -4.90 -2.90
CA GLU A 185 24.35 -4.83 -3.52
C GLU A 185 25.52 -4.79 -2.52
N GLY A 186 25.24 -4.90 -1.21
CA GLY A 186 26.26 -4.87 -0.14
C GLY A 186 26.85 -3.49 0.14
N ARG A 187 26.19 -2.41 -0.28
CA ARG A 187 26.60 -1.02 -0.03
C ARG A 187 25.91 -0.47 1.23
N ASP A 188 26.23 -1.08 2.37
CA ASP A 188 25.50 -0.85 3.63
C ASP A 188 25.48 0.60 4.10
N ILE A 189 26.60 1.33 3.95
CA ILE A 189 26.69 2.74 4.34
C ILE A 189 25.79 3.62 3.46
N GLU A 190 25.70 3.33 2.16
CA GLU A 190 24.81 4.06 1.26
C GLU A 190 23.35 3.76 1.59
N ALA A 191 23.02 2.48 1.82
CA ALA A 191 21.68 2.06 2.23
C ALA A 191 21.22 2.77 3.51
N LEU A 192 22.09 2.83 4.53
CA LEU A 192 21.82 3.51 5.78
C LEU A 192 21.64 5.02 5.58
N ASN A 193 22.51 5.66 4.80
CA ASN A 193 22.40 7.09 4.54
C ASN A 193 21.11 7.44 3.79
N LEU A 194 20.67 6.60 2.86
CA LEU A 194 19.43 6.79 2.13
C LEU A 194 18.20 6.59 3.02
N SER A 195 18.19 5.58 3.88
CA SER A 195 17.06 5.30 4.78
C SER A 195 16.89 6.34 5.89
N MET A 196 17.98 6.96 6.35
CA MET A 196 17.97 7.99 7.39
C MET A 196 17.79 9.42 6.85
N ARG A 197 17.68 9.61 5.53
CA ARG A 197 17.43 10.96 4.99
C ARG A 197 16.14 11.52 5.58
N PRO A 198 16.15 12.73 6.14
CA PRO A 198 14.94 13.36 6.64
C PRO A 198 13.92 13.46 5.51
N SER A 199 12.77 12.81 5.67
CA SER A 199 11.60 13.14 4.88
C SER A 199 11.19 14.55 5.30
N ARG A 200 11.20 15.52 4.39
CA ARG A 200 10.98 16.94 4.70
C ARG A 200 9.63 17.24 5.39
N GLY A 201 8.71 16.27 5.47
CA GLY A 201 7.50 16.37 6.29
C GLY A 201 7.72 16.27 7.81
N CYS A 202 8.90 15.80 8.27
CA CYS A 202 9.20 15.64 9.70
C CYS A 202 10.00 16.83 10.28
N SER A 203 10.64 17.64 9.44
CA SER A 203 11.50 18.76 9.89
C SER A 203 10.75 20.05 10.23
N GLU A 204 9.50 20.23 9.78
CA GLU A 204 8.74 21.46 10.08
C GLU A 204 8.05 21.44 11.45
N TRP A 205 7.86 20.27 12.07
CA TRP A 205 7.14 20.16 13.36
C TRP A 205 8.04 20.12 14.60
N VAL A 206 9.33 19.85 14.45
CA VAL A 206 10.24 19.63 15.59
C VAL A 206 11.00 20.91 16.00
N CYS A 207 10.92 21.99 15.22
CA CYS A 207 11.66 23.24 15.48
C CYS A 207 10.78 24.44 15.89
N GLN A 208 9.49 24.22 16.22
CA GLN A 208 8.64 25.24 16.84
C GLN A 208 8.18 24.77 18.22
N GLY A 209 9.10 24.84 19.18
CA GLY A 209 8.86 24.61 20.61
C GLY A 209 9.79 25.49 21.43
#